data_AF-M4RJ97-F1
#
_entry.id   AF-M4RJ97-F1
#
_cell.length_a   1.000
_cell.length_b   1.000
_cell.length_c   1.000
_cell.angle_alpha   90.00
_cell.angle_beta   90.00
_cell.angle_gamma   90.00
#
_symmetry.space_group_name_H-M   'P 1'
#
loop_
_entity.id
_entity.type
_entity.pdbx_description
1 polymer ?
#
loop_
_entity_poly.entity_id
_entity_poly.type
_entity_poly.pdbx_seq_one_letter_code
_entity_poly.pdbx_strand_id
1 'polypeptide(L)'
;MSGAEVSLEHLYKVFTMPEGKDSKLAQIEQHLSDNLSDFLSQHVVTKVNSLEQIEKSFAEYAVPESPEFVSKHAEDLLDKLVANSVNTYSPSFIGHMTSALPYFHLPLAKLLVGLNQNLVKIETSKAFTPLERQMLGMMHELVYKQSGDFLPYLST
;
A
#
# COMPACT_ATOMS: atom_id res chain seq x y z
N MET A 1 16.12 -24.68 -11.27
CA MET A 1 15.73 -23.32 -11.68
C MET A 1 16.95 -22.45 -11.50
N SER A 2 17.37 -21.66 -12.50
CA SER A 2 18.48 -20.73 -12.30
C SER A 2 18.06 -19.70 -11.26
N GLY A 3 18.94 -19.38 -10.31
CA GLY A 3 18.69 -18.31 -9.35
C GLY A 3 18.51 -16.97 -10.05
N ALA A 4 17.98 -15.97 -9.34
CA ALA A 4 18.04 -14.61 -9.84
C ALA A 4 19.51 -14.19 -9.97
N GLU A 5 19.83 -13.41 -11.00
CA GLU A 5 21.18 -12.88 -11.22
C GLU A 5 21.13 -11.36 -11.29
N VAL A 6 22.07 -10.71 -10.59
CA VAL A 6 22.20 -9.26 -10.62
C VAL A 6 22.91 -8.84 -11.90
N SER A 7 22.23 -8.05 -12.71
CA SER A 7 22.82 -7.38 -13.87
C SER A 7 22.34 -5.93 -13.93
N LEU A 8 23.15 -5.06 -14.54
CA LEU A 8 22.77 -3.67 -14.75
C LEU A 8 21.49 -3.55 -15.61
N GLU A 9 21.33 -4.45 -16.58
CA GLU A 9 20.13 -4.54 -17.41
C GLU A 9 18.88 -4.85 -16.57
N HIS A 10 18.98 -5.82 -15.64
CA HIS A 10 17.88 -6.12 -14.72
C HIS A 10 17.56 -4.94 -13.81
N LEU A 11 18.57 -4.25 -13.27
CA LEU A 11 18.36 -3.05 -12.45
C LEU A 11 17.64 -1.95 -13.23
N TYR A 12 18.01 -1.70 -14.49
CA TYR A 12 17.30 -0.72 -15.32
C TYR A 12 15.84 -1.11 -15.56
N LYS A 13 15.55 -2.39 -15.83
CA LYS A 13 14.17 -2.86 -16.06
C LYS A 13 13.27 -2.58 -14.86
N VAL A 14 13.75 -2.78 -13.64
CA VAL A 14 12.99 -2.52 -12.40
C VAL A 14 12.42 -1.10 -12.33
N PHE A 15 13.13 -0.10 -12.86
CA PHE A 15 12.71 1.31 -12.80
C PHE A 15 12.06 1.83 -14.09
N THR A 16 12.12 1.09 -15.19
CA THR A 16 11.76 1.61 -16.52
C THR A 16 10.71 0.79 -17.26
N MET A 17 10.49 -0.47 -16.86
CA MET A 17 9.52 -1.34 -17.49
C MET A 17 8.53 -1.86 -16.45
N PRO A 18 7.21 -1.72 -16.69
CA PRO A 18 6.24 -2.44 -15.89
C PRO A 18 6.42 -3.94 -16.09
N GLU A 19 6.08 -4.72 -15.08
CA GLU A 19 6.02 -6.17 -15.17
C GLU A 19 5.09 -6.60 -16.34
N GLY A 20 5.42 -7.72 -16.97
CA GLY A 20 4.59 -8.28 -18.05
C GLY A 20 3.17 -8.55 -17.58
N LYS A 21 2.17 -8.41 -18.46
CA LYS A 21 0.76 -8.67 -18.11
C LYS A 21 0.51 -10.11 -17.64
N ASP A 22 1.30 -11.05 -18.15
CA ASP A 22 1.24 -12.46 -17.75
C ASP A 22 2.03 -12.74 -16.46
N SER A 23 2.66 -11.73 -15.87
CA SER A 23 3.35 -11.87 -14.59
C SER A 23 2.36 -12.11 -13.46
N LYS A 24 2.79 -12.86 -12.44
CA LYS A 24 1.98 -13.09 -11.26
C LYS A 24 1.64 -11.79 -10.53
N LEU A 25 2.55 -10.82 -10.51
CA LEU A 25 2.31 -9.52 -9.88
C LEU A 25 1.23 -8.73 -10.60
N ALA A 26 1.22 -8.73 -11.93
CA ALA A 26 0.17 -8.08 -12.72
C ALA A 26 -1.20 -8.74 -12.48
N GLN A 27 -1.26 -10.07 -12.37
CA GLN A 27 -2.49 -10.80 -12.06
C GLN A 27 -3.03 -10.46 -10.66
N ILE A 28 -2.14 -10.39 -9.65
CA ILE A 28 -2.50 -9.99 -8.28
C ILE A 28 -3.05 -8.56 -8.29
N GLU A 29 -2.37 -7.64 -8.95
CA GLU A 29 -2.79 -6.23 -9.04
C GLU A 29 -4.14 -6.08 -9.74
N GLN A 30 -4.36 -6.82 -10.82
CA GLN A 30 -5.63 -6.83 -11.52
C GLN A 30 -6.76 -7.35 -10.63
N HIS A 31 -6.57 -8.47 -9.93
CA HIS A 31 -7.60 -9.03 -9.05
C HIS A 31 -7.91 -8.09 -7.86
N LEU A 32 -6.88 -7.46 -7.27
CA LEU A 32 -7.03 -6.43 -6.24
C LEU A 32 -7.87 -5.24 -6.73
N SER A 33 -7.62 -4.79 -7.97
CA SER A 33 -8.33 -3.67 -8.60
C SER A 33 -9.77 -4.02 -9.00
N ASP A 34 -10.01 -5.25 -9.47
CA ASP A 34 -11.32 -5.71 -9.93
C ASP A 34 -12.29 -5.93 -8.75
N ASN A 35 -11.85 -6.64 -7.71
CA ASN A 35 -12.66 -6.89 -6.53
C ASN A 35 -11.81 -7.17 -5.29
N LEU A 36 -11.50 -6.11 -4.54
CA LEU A 36 -10.72 -6.20 -3.31
C LEU A 36 -11.35 -7.12 -2.26
N SER A 37 -12.67 -7.07 -2.05
CA SER A 37 -13.31 -7.90 -1.04
C SER A 37 -13.24 -9.38 -1.41
N ASP A 38 -13.39 -9.71 -2.70
CA ASP A 38 -13.23 -11.08 -3.19
C ASP A 38 -11.77 -11.53 -3.03
N PHE A 39 -10.81 -10.71 -3.48
CA PHE A 39 -9.38 -10.96 -3.29
C PHE A 39 -9.05 -11.28 -1.83
N LEU A 40 -9.44 -10.41 -0.90
CA LEU A 40 -9.16 -10.60 0.52
C LEU A 40 -9.90 -11.81 1.09
N SER A 41 -11.11 -12.13 0.64
CA SER A 41 -11.82 -13.33 1.13
C SER A 41 -11.16 -14.63 0.69
N GLN A 42 -10.51 -14.64 -0.48
CA GLN A 42 -9.76 -15.79 -0.99
C GLN A 42 -8.37 -15.93 -0.38
N HIS A 43 -7.71 -14.80 -0.11
CA HIS A 43 -6.30 -14.78 0.31
C HIS A 43 -6.11 -14.64 1.81
N VAL A 44 -7.02 -13.99 2.54
CA VAL A 44 -6.97 -13.95 4.00
C VAL A 44 -7.60 -15.23 4.54
N VAL A 45 -6.77 -16.24 4.75
CA VAL A 45 -7.23 -17.55 5.21
C VAL A 45 -7.38 -17.52 6.72
N THR A 46 -8.54 -17.91 7.24
CA THR A 46 -8.72 -18.21 8.67
C THR A 46 -8.02 -19.53 9.05
N LYS A 47 -6.79 -19.76 8.57
CA LYS A 47 -5.97 -20.86 9.08
C LYS A 47 -5.64 -20.46 10.52
N VAL A 48 -5.98 -21.34 11.46
CA VAL A 48 -5.67 -21.17 12.88
C VAL A 48 -4.18 -21.41 13.07
N ASN A 49 -3.34 -20.52 12.52
CA ASN A 49 -1.94 -20.45 12.88
C ASN A 49 -1.88 -19.76 14.23
N SER A 50 -1.21 -20.40 15.19
CA SER A 50 -0.92 -19.76 16.47
C SER A 50 -0.05 -18.53 16.26
N LEU A 51 -0.17 -17.53 17.13
CA LEU A 51 0.68 -16.35 17.10
C LEU A 51 2.17 -16.72 17.09
N GLU A 52 2.56 -17.73 17.88
CA GLU A 52 3.93 -18.22 17.95
C GLU A 52 4.44 -18.78 16.61
N GLN A 53 3.58 -19.41 15.81
CA GLN A 53 3.94 -19.87 14.46
C GLN A 53 4.11 -18.71 13.48
N ILE A 54 3.27 -17.68 13.59
CA ILE A 54 3.37 -16.47 12.78
C ILE A 54 4.68 -15.75 13.11
N GLU A 55 4.98 -15.53 14.39
CA GLU A 55 6.23 -14.90 14.85
C GLU A 55 7.47 -15.63 14.33
N LYS A 56 7.50 -16.96 14.42
CA LYS A 56 8.61 -17.77 13.87
C LYS A 56 8.79 -17.58 12.36
N SER A 57 7.71 -17.33 11.62
CA SER A 57 7.76 -17.12 10.16
C SER A 57 8.38 -15.78 9.77
N PHE A 58 8.48 -14.83 10.71
CA PHE A 58 9.09 -13.50 10.53
C PHE A 58 10.34 -13.29 11.40
N ALA A 59 10.93 -14.37 11.91
CA ALA A 59 12.09 -14.30 12.82
C ALA A 59 13.44 -14.12 12.09
N GLU A 60 13.48 -14.31 10.76
CA GLU A 60 14.68 -14.09 9.97
C GLU A 60 14.97 -12.58 9.86
N TYR A 61 16.16 -12.17 10.30
CA TYR A 61 16.60 -10.78 10.34
C TYR A 61 17.79 -10.51 9.40
N ALA A 62 18.48 -11.56 8.94
CA ALA A 62 19.63 -11.41 8.09
C ALA A 62 19.22 -10.91 6.71
N VAL A 63 20.00 -9.97 6.17
CA VAL A 63 19.83 -9.52 4.79
C VAL A 63 20.23 -10.68 3.86
N PRO A 64 19.38 -11.09 2.91
CA PRO A 64 19.73 -12.16 1.97
C PRO A 64 20.98 -11.81 1.16
N GLU A 65 21.95 -12.71 1.11
CA GLU A 65 23.18 -12.54 0.30
C GLU A 65 22.94 -12.80 -1.19
N SER A 66 21.84 -13.49 -1.52
CA SER A 66 21.46 -13.84 -2.88
C SER A 66 20.27 -12.99 -3.32
N PRO A 67 20.23 -12.50 -4.57
CA PRO A 67 19.06 -11.83 -5.11
C PRO A 67 17.87 -12.80 -5.23
N GLU A 68 16.67 -12.24 -5.22
CA GLU A 68 15.41 -12.96 -5.40
C GLU A 68 14.56 -12.28 -6.48
N PHE A 69 13.73 -13.05 -7.18
CA PHE A 69 12.76 -12.49 -8.12
C PHE A 69 11.66 -11.72 -7.36
N VAL A 70 11.30 -10.54 -7.85
CA VAL A 70 10.21 -9.73 -7.28
C VAL A 70 8.89 -10.51 -7.23
N SER A 71 8.63 -11.34 -8.24
CA SER A 71 7.47 -12.24 -8.26
C SER A 71 7.48 -13.24 -7.10
N LYS A 72 8.63 -13.84 -6.80
CA LYS A 72 8.80 -14.76 -5.67
C LYS A 72 8.61 -14.05 -4.34
N HIS A 73 9.17 -12.84 -4.19
CA HIS A 73 8.96 -12.02 -3.01
C HIS A 73 7.48 -11.67 -2.80
N ALA A 74 6.76 -11.32 -3.88
CA ALA A 74 5.32 -11.05 -3.82
C ALA A 74 4.50 -12.29 -3.40
N GLU A 75 4.86 -13.48 -3.89
CA GLU A 75 4.25 -14.74 -3.45
C GLU A 75 4.46 -14.98 -1.95
N ASP A 76 5.68 -14.80 -1.47
CA ASP A 76 6.01 -14.97 -0.07
C ASP A 76 5.20 -14.00 0.82
N LEU A 77 4.99 -12.77 0.37
CA LEU A 77 4.12 -11.82 1.07
C LEU A 77 2.65 -12.26 1.05
N LEU A 78 2.15 -12.80 -0.07
CA LEU A 78 0.78 -13.35 -0.10
C LEU A 78 0.61 -14.50 0.89
N ASP A 79 1.53 -15.46 0.88
CA ASP A 79 1.44 -16.69 1.66
C ASP A 79 1.71 -16.47 3.16
N LYS A 80 2.62 -15.55 3.51
CA LYS A 80 3.01 -15.31 4.90
C LYS A 80 2.28 -14.12 5.51
N LEU A 81 2.22 -12.98 4.82
CA LEU A 81 1.65 -11.75 5.36
C LEU A 81 0.14 -11.68 5.12
N VAL A 82 -0.31 -11.73 3.86
CA VAL A 82 -1.73 -11.55 3.53
C VAL A 82 -2.57 -12.68 4.10
N ALA A 83 -2.11 -13.93 3.98
CA ALA A 83 -2.84 -15.09 4.50
C ALA A 83 -3.02 -15.13 6.02
N ASN A 84 -2.18 -14.40 6.77
CA ASN A 84 -2.27 -14.31 8.23
C ASN A 84 -2.73 -12.91 8.69
N SER A 85 -3.21 -12.06 7.78
CA SER A 85 -3.71 -10.72 8.09
C SER A 85 -5.16 -10.74 8.56
N VAL A 86 -5.65 -9.60 9.02
CA VAL A 86 -7.06 -9.41 9.40
C VAL A 86 -7.83 -8.87 8.19
N ASN A 87 -8.91 -9.56 7.80
CA ASN A 87 -9.78 -9.09 6.71
C ASN A 87 -10.76 -8.02 7.22
N THR A 88 -10.35 -6.75 7.18
CA THR A 88 -11.18 -5.61 7.59
C THR A 88 -12.39 -5.36 6.69
N TYR A 89 -12.43 -5.99 5.50
CA TYR A 89 -13.56 -5.94 4.56
C TYR A 89 -14.60 -7.02 4.82
N SER A 90 -14.34 -7.97 5.72
CA SER A 90 -15.33 -8.98 6.09
C SER A 90 -16.52 -8.33 6.80
N PRO A 91 -17.77 -8.62 6.41
CA PRO A 91 -18.97 -8.15 7.12
C PRO A 91 -19.05 -8.61 8.58
N SER A 92 -18.33 -9.69 8.93
CA SER A 92 -18.24 -10.20 10.30
C SER A 92 -17.17 -9.50 11.15
N PHE A 93 -16.32 -8.65 10.54
CA PHE A 93 -15.29 -7.92 11.25
C PHE A 93 -15.88 -6.67 11.93
N ILE A 94 -16.42 -6.87 13.14
CA ILE A 94 -17.16 -5.87 13.91
C ILE A 94 -16.41 -5.57 15.20
N GLY A 95 -16.37 -4.29 15.61
CA GLY A 95 -15.89 -3.90 16.95
C GLY A 95 -14.42 -3.47 17.04
N HIS A 96 -13.77 -3.20 15.90
CA HIS A 96 -12.41 -2.67 15.85
C HIS A 96 -12.40 -1.21 15.36
N MET A 97 -11.39 -0.44 15.77
CA MET A 97 -11.25 0.96 15.37
C MET A 97 -10.87 1.14 13.89
N THR A 98 -10.36 0.08 13.25
CA THR A 98 -9.96 0.08 11.84
C THR A 98 -11.05 -0.58 11.00
N SER A 99 -11.66 0.17 10.09
CA SER A 99 -12.68 -0.34 9.16
C SER A 99 -12.11 -0.57 7.76
N ALA A 100 -12.90 -1.24 6.91
CA ALA A 100 -12.70 -1.23 5.47
C ALA A 100 -12.53 0.21 4.94
N LEU A 101 -11.63 0.39 3.97
CA LEU A 101 -11.49 1.65 3.24
C LEU A 101 -12.47 1.68 2.05
N PRO A 102 -12.95 2.86 1.62
CA PRO A 102 -13.73 2.98 0.40
C PRO A 102 -12.95 2.49 -0.83
N TYR A 103 -13.63 1.82 -1.77
CA TYR A 103 -12.99 1.23 -2.96
C TYR A 103 -12.17 2.23 -3.80
N PHE A 104 -12.60 3.50 -3.86
CA PHE A 104 -11.87 4.53 -4.60
C PHE A 104 -10.51 4.89 -3.97
N HIS A 105 -10.22 4.50 -2.73
CA HIS A 105 -8.92 4.76 -2.11
C HIS A 105 -7.78 4.00 -2.79
N LEU A 106 -8.03 2.81 -3.33
CA LEU A 106 -6.99 2.00 -3.99
C LEU A 106 -6.40 2.70 -5.23
N PRO A 107 -7.21 3.14 -6.22
CA PRO A 107 -6.67 3.83 -7.37
C PRO A 107 -6.03 5.18 -7.00
N LEU A 108 -6.55 5.88 -5.98
CA LEU A 108 -5.91 7.10 -5.47
C LEU A 108 -4.54 6.80 -4.84
N ALA A 109 -4.42 5.74 -4.04
CA ALA A 109 -3.15 5.33 -3.44
C ALA A 109 -2.13 4.98 -4.54
N LYS A 110 -2.54 4.23 -5.57
CA LYS A 110 -1.68 3.91 -6.73
C LYS A 110 -1.19 5.17 -7.44
N LEU A 111 -2.08 6.15 -7.65
CA LEU A 111 -1.74 7.45 -8.24
C LEU A 111 -0.71 8.21 -7.37
N LEU A 112 -0.96 8.32 -6.07
CA LEU A 112 -0.10 9.06 -5.15
C LEU A 112 1.28 8.40 -5.01
N VAL A 113 1.34 7.07 -4.95
CA VAL A 113 2.60 6.30 -4.95
C VAL A 113 3.37 6.54 -6.25
N GLY A 114 2.70 6.54 -7.40
CA GLY A 114 3.34 6.83 -8.69
C GLY A 114 3.91 8.26 -8.79
N LEU A 115 3.29 9.22 -8.11
CA LEU A 115 3.80 10.60 -8.04
C LEU A 115 5.01 10.74 -7.11
N ASN A 116 5.11 9.91 -6.06
CA ASN A 116 6.24 9.83 -5.12
C ASN A 116 6.81 11.21 -4.69
N GLN A 117 5.92 12.14 -4.32
CA GLN A 117 6.29 13.51 -3.97
C GLN A 117 6.80 13.61 -2.52
N ASN A 118 7.72 14.52 -2.25
CA ASN A 118 8.28 14.75 -0.92
C ASN A 118 7.75 16.07 -0.34
N LEU A 119 6.92 15.98 0.70
CA LEU A 119 6.25 17.11 1.34
C LEU A 119 7.16 17.95 2.25
N VAL A 120 8.42 17.55 2.47
CA VAL A 120 9.39 18.33 3.25
C VAL A 120 9.75 19.65 2.55
N LYS A 121 9.75 19.68 1.22
CA LYS A 121 10.13 20.87 0.46
C LYS A 121 9.13 21.21 -0.62
N ILE A 122 8.72 22.47 -0.69
CA ILE A 122 7.72 22.96 -1.64
C ILE A 122 8.15 22.65 -3.09
N GLU A 123 9.44 22.72 -3.41
CA GLU A 123 9.94 22.39 -4.74
C GLU A 123 9.71 20.92 -5.16
N THR A 124 9.60 20.00 -4.19
CA THR A 124 9.36 18.56 -4.40
C THR A 124 7.94 18.12 -4.05
N SER A 125 7.04 19.07 -3.73
CA SER A 125 5.64 18.84 -3.38
C SER A 125 4.70 19.95 -3.89
N LYS A 126 5.06 20.60 -5.00
CA LYS A 126 4.47 21.86 -5.49
C LYS A 126 2.94 21.95 -5.40
N ALA A 127 2.24 20.87 -5.77
CA ALA A 127 0.77 20.80 -5.69
C ALA A 127 0.26 20.11 -4.41
N PHE A 128 1.08 19.28 -3.77
CA PHE A 128 0.73 18.51 -2.58
C PHE A 128 0.66 19.39 -1.33
N THR A 129 1.61 20.32 -1.15
CA THR A 129 1.60 21.22 0.00
C THR A 129 0.39 22.16 0.01
N PRO A 130 0.00 22.80 -1.12
CA PRO A 130 -1.26 23.56 -1.17
C PRO A 130 -2.50 22.69 -0.92
N LEU A 131 -2.54 21.46 -1.44
CA LEU A 131 -3.64 20.52 -1.21
C LEU A 131 -3.78 20.14 0.27
N GLU A 132 -2.66 19.85 0.94
CA GLU A 132 -2.65 19.56 2.38
C GLU A 132 -3.17 20.75 3.19
N ARG A 133 -2.70 21.96 2.86
CA ARG A 133 -3.18 23.21 3.50
C ARG A 133 -4.68 23.41 3.30
N GLN A 134 -5.18 23.16 2.09
CA GLN A 134 -6.60 23.23 1.79
C GLN A 134 -7.40 22.24 2.67
N MET A 135 -6.95 20.99 2.77
CA MET A 135 -7.59 19.95 3.58
C MET A 135 -7.58 20.31 5.08
N LEU A 136 -6.46 20.84 5.60
CA LEU A 136 -6.38 21.35 6.97
C LEU A 136 -7.35 22.51 7.20
N GLY A 137 -7.49 23.42 6.22
CA GLY A 137 -8.48 24.48 6.26
C GLY A 137 -9.92 23.97 6.34
N MET A 138 -10.26 22.93 5.57
CA MET A 138 -11.57 22.27 5.64
C MET A 138 -11.81 21.63 7.02
N MET A 139 -10.81 20.92 7.58
CA MET A 139 -10.95 20.31 8.91
C MET A 139 -11.08 21.36 10.01
N HIS A 140 -10.34 22.45 9.92
CA HIS A 140 -10.43 23.57 10.85
C HIS A 140 -11.82 24.21 10.81
N GLU A 141 -12.35 24.49 9.61
CA GLU A 141 -13.71 25.04 9.44
C GLU A 141 -14.77 24.09 10.02
N LEU A 142 -14.68 22.79 9.72
CA LEU A 142 -15.62 21.78 10.21
C LEU A 142 -15.71 21.74 11.74
N VAL A 143 -14.57 21.86 12.43
CA VAL A 143 -14.49 21.76 13.89
C VAL A 143 -14.86 23.08 14.57
N TYR A 144 -14.30 24.20 14.12
CA TYR A 144 -14.39 25.48 14.84
C TYR A 144 -15.49 26.41 14.31
N LYS A 145 -15.98 26.20 13.08
CA LYS A 145 -17.07 26.98 12.44
C LYS A 145 -16.87 28.51 12.51
N GLN A 146 -15.61 28.95 12.45
CA GLN A 146 -15.25 30.37 12.50
C GLN A 146 -15.58 31.06 11.17
N SER A 147 -15.79 32.39 11.21
CA SER A 147 -16.01 33.18 10.00
C SER A 147 -14.79 33.17 9.07
N GLY A 148 -15.02 33.39 7.77
CA GLY A 148 -14.00 33.34 6.73
C GLY A 148 -12.77 34.23 6.97
N ASP A 149 -12.90 35.25 7.82
CA ASP A 149 -11.84 36.21 8.17
C ASP A 149 -10.70 35.60 9.02
N PHE A 150 -10.91 34.43 9.62
CA PHE A 150 -9.88 33.73 10.42
C PHE A 150 -8.96 32.83 9.56
N LEU A 151 -9.43 32.39 8.39
CA LEU A 151 -8.73 31.48 7.48
C LEU A 151 -7.53 32.02 6.68
N PRO A 152 -7.26 33.34 6.53
CA PRO A 152 -6.12 33.83 5.73
C PRO A 152 -4.73 33.38 6.21
N TYR A 153 -4.61 32.89 7.44
CA TYR A 153 -3.32 32.45 8.00
C TYR A 153 -2.90 31.04 7.56
N LEU A 154 -3.78 30.28 6.91
CA LEU A 154 -3.48 28.93 6.40
C LEU A 154 -3.13 28.93 4.89
N SER A 155 -3.31 30.06 4.20
CA SER A 155 -3.14 30.19 2.74
C SER A 155 -1.80 30.78 2.27
N THR A 156 -0.94 31.25 3.19
CA THR A 156 0.45 31.70 2.94
C THR A 156 1.47 30.63 3.31
#